data_AF-A0A954PNN7-F1
#
_entry.id   AF-A0A954PNN7-F1
#
_cell.length_a   1.000
_cell.length_b   1.000
_cell.length_c   1.000
_cell.angle_alpha   90.00
_cell.angle_beta   90.00
_cell.angle_gamma   90.00
#
_symmetry.space_group_name_H-M   'P 1'
#
loop_
_entity.id
_entity.type
_entity.pdbx_description
1 polymer ?
#
loop_
_entity_poly.entity_id
_entity_poly.type
_entity_poly.pdbx_seq_one_letter_code
_entity_poly.pdbx_strand_id
1 'polypeptide(L)'
;MHRLYPVWLPHPACLFSTLLVACCGLLSATASAEEAWTELFDGRSLAGWVQKNGTATYRVEDGTIVGRTSEGSPNSFLCSEQDYGDFELVFEVKVDNPLNSGVQIRSQTRELSADERAGGQEFGRVNGPQVEIEAANDEGSLSGYVYGEATGRGWLTPDDQRPRHS
;
A
#
# COMPACT_ATOMS: atom_id res chain seq x y z
N MET A 1 11.64 4.09 9.32
CA MET A 1 11.66 5.57 9.56
C MET A 1 13.03 6.13 9.15
N HIS A 2 13.23 6.48 7.86
CA HIS A 2 14.47 7.07 7.35
C HIS A 2 14.19 8.32 6.51
N ARG A 3 15.03 9.34 6.72
CA ARG A 3 15.07 10.69 6.13
C ARG A 3 16.46 10.92 5.53
N LEU A 4 16.59 11.81 4.54
CA LEU A 4 17.81 12.01 3.73
C LEU A 4 18.74 13.18 4.19
N TYR A 5 19.98 13.11 3.70
CA TYR A 5 21.25 13.78 4.07
C TYR A 5 21.56 15.10 3.32
N PRO A 6 22.78 15.68 3.52
CA PRO A 6 23.68 15.76 2.35
C PRO A 6 25.16 15.39 2.56
N VAL A 7 25.73 15.02 1.40
CA VAL A 7 27.04 14.52 0.96
C VAL A 7 28.23 15.46 1.22
N TRP A 8 29.43 14.90 1.46
CA TRP A 8 30.71 15.52 1.09
C TRP A 8 31.73 14.50 0.54
N LEU A 9 32.45 14.91 -0.51
CA LEU A 9 33.40 14.16 -1.34
C LEU A 9 34.78 13.95 -0.68
N PRO A 10 35.61 13.00 -1.16
CA PRO A 10 36.86 12.57 -0.50
C PRO A 10 38.09 13.37 -0.95
N HIS A 11 39.16 13.35 -0.14
CA HIS A 11 40.52 13.76 -0.50
C HIS A 11 41.58 12.79 0.11
N PRO A 12 42.83 12.77 -0.41
CA PRO A 12 43.61 11.55 -0.55
C PRO A 12 44.72 11.29 0.49
N ALA A 13 45.04 10.00 0.60
CA ALA A 13 46.30 9.30 0.93
C ALA A 13 47.39 9.97 1.78
N CYS A 14 47.72 9.33 2.91
CA CYS A 14 49.06 9.34 3.51
C CYS A 14 49.50 7.90 3.84
N LEU A 15 50.64 7.48 3.28
CA LEU A 15 51.34 6.23 3.56
C LEU A 15 52.19 6.37 4.82
N PHE A 16 51.94 5.57 5.85
CA PHE A 16 52.93 5.22 6.85
C PHE A 16 52.78 3.73 7.21
N SER A 17 53.84 2.99 6.92
CA SER A 17 54.05 1.58 7.30
C SER A 17 54.51 1.52 8.75
N THR A 18 53.88 0.67 9.58
CA THR A 18 54.58 -0.26 10.49
C THR A 18 53.64 -1.13 11.35
N LEU A 19 54.08 -2.38 11.50
CA LEU A 19 53.85 -3.34 12.58
C LEU A 19 52.51 -4.10 12.67
N LEU A 20 52.61 -5.38 12.30
CA LEU A 20 51.62 -6.43 12.40
C LEU A 20 51.43 -6.83 13.88
N VAL A 21 50.26 -6.52 14.45
CA VAL A 21 49.73 -7.19 15.65
C VAL A 21 48.53 -8.00 15.22
N ALA A 22 48.72 -9.31 15.09
CA ALA A 22 47.68 -10.28 14.78
C ALA A 22 46.78 -10.51 16.01
N CYS A 23 45.85 -9.59 16.24
CA CYS A 23 44.59 -9.90 16.89
C CYS A 23 43.55 -10.01 15.77
N CYS A 24 43.26 -11.23 15.32
CA CYS A 24 42.04 -11.52 14.55
C CYS A 24 40.83 -11.33 15.48
N GLY A 25 40.53 -10.08 15.80
CA GLY A 25 39.22 -9.69 16.24
C GLY A 25 38.28 -9.98 15.09
N LEU A 26 37.33 -10.88 15.31
CA LEU A 26 36.15 -11.02 14.48
C LEU A 26 35.46 -9.64 14.46
N LEU A 27 35.80 -8.81 13.47
CA LEU A 27 34.90 -7.76 13.03
C LEU A 27 33.71 -8.50 12.44
N SER A 28 32.72 -8.79 13.29
CA SER A 28 31.35 -8.97 12.82
C SER A 28 30.97 -7.66 12.15
N ALA A 29 31.24 -7.56 10.85
CA ALA A 29 30.54 -6.62 10.01
C ALA A 29 29.06 -7.00 10.12
N THR A 30 28.35 -6.33 11.02
CA THR A 30 26.91 -6.25 10.94
C THR A 30 26.63 -5.51 9.63
N ALA A 31 26.52 -6.26 8.54
CA ALA A 31 25.88 -5.77 7.34
C ALA A 31 24.46 -5.42 7.78
N SER A 32 24.23 -4.14 8.07
CA SER A 32 22.88 -3.61 8.09
C SER A 32 22.40 -3.79 6.66
N ALA A 33 21.60 -4.82 6.41
CA ALA A 33 20.84 -4.87 5.18
C ALA A 33 20.01 -3.59 5.17
N GLU A 34 20.34 -2.64 4.29
CA GLU A 34 19.34 -1.64 3.92
C GLU A 34 18.20 -2.44 3.28
N GLU A 35 17.09 -2.55 4.00
CA GLU A 35 15.86 -3.17 3.51
C GLU A 35 15.47 -2.45 2.20
N ALA A 36 15.67 -3.12 1.07
CA ALA A 36 15.42 -2.55 -0.25
C ALA A 36 13.90 -2.47 -0.50
N TRP A 37 13.42 -1.31 -0.92
CA TRP A 37 12.02 -1.14 -1.32
C TRP A 37 11.72 -1.98 -2.57
N THR A 38 10.57 -2.64 -2.56
CA THR A 38 10.02 -3.30 -3.74
C THR A 38 8.99 -2.38 -4.40
N GLU A 39 9.18 -2.09 -5.69
CA GLU A 39 8.18 -1.35 -6.47
C GLU A 39 6.97 -2.24 -6.73
N LEU A 40 5.81 -1.86 -6.18
CA LEU A 40 4.54 -2.57 -6.40
C LEU A 40 3.92 -2.23 -7.78
N PHE A 41 4.31 -1.10 -8.37
CA PHE A 41 3.86 -0.63 -9.67
C PHE A 41 5.04 -0.11 -10.47
N ASP A 42 5.18 -0.57 -11.71
CA ASP A 42 6.32 -0.29 -12.61
C ASP A 42 6.23 1.07 -13.34
N GLY A 43 5.17 1.84 -13.07
CA GLY A 43 4.87 3.11 -13.72
C GLY A 43 4.35 3.00 -15.15
N ARG A 44 4.12 1.79 -15.67
CA ARG A 44 3.93 1.55 -17.11
C ARG A 44 2.74 0.65 -17.43
N SER A 45 2.49 -0.36 -16.60
CA SER A 45 1.50 -1.39 -16.88
C SER A 45 0.82 -1.89 -15.61
N LEU A 46 -0.34 -2.50 -15.78
CA LEU A 46 -1.03 -3.20 -14.69
C LEU A 46 -0.57 -4.66 -14.60
N ALA A 47 0.63 -5.00 -15.07
CA ALA A 47 1.20 -6.32 -14.87
C ALA A 47 1.36 -6.59 -13.37
N GLY A 48 0.96 -7.79 -12.92
CA GLY A 48 0.93 -8.13 -11.51
C GLY A 48 -0.32 -7.65 -10.76
N TRP A 49 -1.31 -7.09 -11.46
CA TRP A 49 -2.58 -6.66 -10.90
C TRP A 49 -3.78 -7.38 -11.52
N VAL A 50 -4.76 -7.72 -10.68
CA VAL A 50 -6.00 -8.38 -11.08
C VAL A 50 -7.18 -7.56 -10.57
N GLN A 51 -8.06 -7.15 -11.48
CA GLN A 51 -9.32 -6.53 -11.10
C GLN A 51 -10.27 -7.59 -10.52
N LYS A 52 -10.85 -7.29 -9.35
CA LYS A 52 -11.86 -8.11 -8.69
C LYS A 52 -13.13 -7.31 -8.40
N ASN A 53 -14.23 -8.06 -8.37
CA ASN A 53 -15.59 -7.62 -8.10
C ASN A 53 -16.22 -6.67 -9.14
N GLY A 54 -16.36 -5.39 -8.83
CA GLY A 54 -17.08 -4.46 -9.70
C GLY A 54 -16.40 -4.17 -11.05
N THR A 55 -16.97 -3.20 -11.74
CA THR A 55 -16.74 -2.84 -13.14
C THR A 55 -16.12 -1.45 -13.32
N ALA A 56 -15.51 -0.88 -12.27
CA ALA A 56 -14.64 0.28 -12.43
C ALA A 56 -13.55 0.00 -13.46
N THR A 57 -13.04 1.02 -14.13
CA THR A 57 -11.92 0.87 -15.05
C THR A 57 -10.62 1.29 -14.37
N TYR A 58 -9.56 0.53 -14.58
CA TYR A 58 -8.20 0.87 -14.16
C TYR A 58 -7.31 0.99 -15.39
N ARG A 59 -6.51 2.05 -15.45
CA ARG A 59 -5.56 2.30 -16.53
C ARG A 59 -4.33 3.02 -16.01
N VAL A 60 -3.24 2.98 -16.76
CA VAL A 60 -2.04 3.77 -16.48
C VAL A 60 -2.09 5.04 -17.31
N GLU A 61 -2.00 6.19 -16.64
CA GLU A 61 -1.87 7.52 -17.27
C GLU A 61 -0.75 8.29 -16.55
N ASP A 62 0.20 8.83 -17.31
CA ASP A 62 1.31 9.63 -16.80
C ASP A 62 2.05 9.01 -15.60
N GLY A 63 2.32 7.70 -15.68
CA GLY A 63 3.02 6.97 -14.63
C GLY A 63 2.20 6.74 -13.36
N THR A 64 0.86 6.87 -13.44
CA THR A 64 -0.07 6.73 -12.32
C THR A 64 -1.18 5.73 -12.66
N ILE A 65 -1.59 4.92 -11.69
CA ILE A 65 -2.81 4.10 -11.82
C ILE A 65 -4.03 5.01 -11.61
N VAL A 66 -4.87 5.13 -12.63
CA VAL A 66 -6.12 5.89 -12.60
C VAL A 66 -7.29 4.92 -12.54
N GLY A 67 -7.97 4.91 -11.38
CA GLY A 67 -9.25 4.23 -11.20
C GLY A 67 -10.42 5.16 -11.50
N ARG A 68 -11.41 4.68 -12.26
CA ARG A 68 -12.64 5.43 -12.55
C ARG A 68 -13.86 4.58 -12.20
N THR A 69 -14.73 5.12 -11.36
CA THR A 69 -15.98 4.46 -10.98
C THR A 69 -16.92 4.30 -12.17
N SER A 70 -17.76 3.26 -12.11
CA SER A 70 -18.78 2.96 -13.10
C SER A 70 -20.15 3.02 -12.42
N GLU A 71 -21.11 3.71 -13.04
CA GLU A 71 -22.46 3.82 -12.49
C GLU A 71 -23.13 2.46 -12.36
N GLY A 72 -23.83 2.21 -11.25
CA GLY A 72 -24.48 0.92 -10.95
C GLY A 72 -23.52 -0.22 -10.62
N SER A 73 -22.22 0.05 -10.55
CA SER A 73 -21.20 -0.95 -10.22
C SER A 73 -21.09 -1.19 -8.71
N PRO A 74 -20.86 -2.44 -8.26
CA PRO A 74 -20.40 -2.66 -6.90
C PRO A 74 -18.94 -2.19 -6.72
N ASN A 75 -18.44 -2.24 -5.48
CA ASN A 75 -17.03 -1.95 -5.19
C ASN A 75 -16.11 -2.77 -6.09
N SER A 76 -15.14 -2.09 -6.69
CA SER A 76 -14.17 -2.67 -7.63
C SER A 76 -12.78 -2.55 -7.03
N PHE A 77 -11.98 -3.61 -7.10
CA PHE A 77 -10.66 -3.64 -6.47
C PHE A 77 -9.61 -3.99 -7.50
N LEU A 78 -8.52 -3.23 -7.55
CA LEU A 78 -7.32 -3.61 -8.28
C LEU A 78 -6.36 -4.27 -7.28
N CYS A 79 -6.27 -5.59 -7.32
CA CYS A 79 -5.53 -6.37 -6.33
C CYS A 79 -4.16 -6.78 -6.88
N SER A 80 -3.11 -6.75 -6.05
CA SER A 80 -1.85 -7.41 -6.40
C SER A 80 -2.06 -8.91 -6.57
N GLU A 81 -1.31 -9.53 -7.47
CA GLU A 81 -1.27 -11.01 -7.60
C GLU A 81 -0.57 -11.68 -6.41
N GLN A 82 0.34 -10.96 -5.76
CA GLN A 82 1.07 -11.42 -4.59
C GLN A 82 0.36 -11.03 -3.30
N ASP A 83 0.44 -11.93 -2.31
CA ASP A 83 0.03 -11.69 -0.93
C ASP A 83 1.21 -11.19 -0.11
N TYR A 84 0.95 -10.21 0.78
CA TYR A 84 1.97 -9.62 1.66
C TYR A 84 1.58 -9.78 3.13
N GLY A 85 2.55 -10.21 3.94
CA GLY A 85 2.42 -10.36 5.40
C GLY A 85 2.83 -9.08 6.14
N ASP A 86 4.01 -9.09 6.76
CA ASP A 86 4.62 -7.90 7.35
C ASP A 86 5.26 -7.05 6.24
N PHE A 87 4.89 -5.77 6.17
CA PHE A 87 5.38 -4.85 5.15
C PHE A 87 5.31 -3.40 5.63
N GLU A 88 6.11 -2.54 4.99
CA GLU A 88 5.91 -1.10 4.96
C GLU A 88 5.43 -0.74 3.53
N LEU A 89 4.32 -0.03 3.42
CA LEU A 89 3.76 0.39 2.13
C LEU A 89 3.74 1.92 2.09
N VAL A 90 4.32 2.48 1.04
CA VAL A 90 4.32 3.92 0.78
C VAL A 90 3.81 4.15 -0.64
N PHE A 91 2.86 5.06 -0.78
CA PHE A 91 2.29 5.47 -2.05
C PHE A 91 1.75 6.89 -1.92
N GLU A 92 1.60 7.57 -3.05
CA GLU A 92 0.89 8.84 -3.15
C GLU A 92 -0.50 8.57 -3.72
N VAL A 93 -1.49 9.34 -3.27
CA VAL A 93 -2.87 9.19 -3.72
C VAL A 93 -3.54 10.55 -3.90
N LYS A 94 -4.41 10.60 -4.91
CA LYS A 94 -5.34 11.69 -5.15
C LYS A 94 -6.72 11.09 -5.37
N VAL A 95 -7.72 11.64 -4.69
CA VAL A 95 -9.12 11.26 -4.84
C VAL A 95 -9.95 12.49 -5.18
N ASP A 96 -10.92 12.34 -6.08
CA ASP A 96 -11.87 13.42 -6.36
C ASP A 96 -12.86 13.55 -5.18
N ASN A 97 -13.21 14.78 -4.82
CA ASN A 97 -14.01 15.06 -3.61
C ASN A 97 -15.31 14.25 -3.40
N PRO A 98 -16.11 13.91 -4.43
CA PRO A 98 -17.33 13.14 -4.21
C PRO A 98 -17.08 11.63 -4.02
N LEU A 99 -15.84 11.17 -4.16
CA LEU A 99 -15.49 9.75 -4.12
C LEU A 99 -14.90 9.36 -2.75
N ASN A 100 -15.27 8.15 -2.34
CA ASN A 100 -14.62 7.40 -1.28
C ASN A 100 -13.82 6.26 -1.92
N SER A 101 -12.64 6.00 -1.38
CA SER A 101 -11.71 4.97 -1.82
C SER A 101 -11.02 4.33 -0.61
N GLY A 102 -10.10 3.42 -0.87
CA GLY A 102 -9.28 2.84 0.17
C GLY A 102 -8.25 1.87 -0.39
N VAL A 103 -7.24 1.57 0.43
CA VAL A 103 -6.23 0.55 0.13
C VAL A 103 -6.47 -0.64 1.03
N GLN A 104 -6.82 -1.76 0.40
CA GLN A 104 -6.95 -3.04 1.09
C GLN A 104 -5.58 -3.51 1.57
N ILE A 105 -5.48 -3.89 2.85
CA ILE A 105 -4.27 -4.48 3.44
C ILE A 105 -4.58 -5.86 4.00
N ARG A 106 -3.73 -6.86 3.71
CA ARG A 106 -3.91 -8.26 4.15
C ARG A 106 -5.34 -8.79 3.92
N SER A 107 -5.97 -8.34 2.84
CA SER A 107 -7.35 -8.69 2.50
C SER A 107 -7.38 -9.99 1.71
N GLN A 108 -8.54 -10.60 1.64
CA GLN A 108 -8.78 -11.87 0.96
C GLN A 108 -10.09 -11.78 0.17
N THR A 109 -10.50 -12.91 -0.41
CA THR A 109 -11.84 -13.05 -1.00
C THR A 109 -12.63 -14.12 -0.24
N ARG A 110 -13.73 -13.73 0.39
CA ARG A 110 -14.70 -14.70 0.94
C ARG A 110 -15.53 -15.32 -0.16
N GLU A 111 -16.14 -16.46 0.15
CA GLU A 111 -17.12 -17.07 -0.75
C GLU A 111 -18.27 -16.11 -1.06
N LEU A 112 -18.74 -16.16 -2.30
CA LEU A 112 -19.89 -15.41 -2.76
C LEU A 112 -21.18 -15.97 -2.16
N SER A 113 -22.09 -15.08 -1.80
CA SER A 113 -23.49 -15.46 -1.55
C SER A 113 -24.16 -15.95 -2.84
N ALA A 114 -25.33 -16.57 -2.70
CA ALA A 114 -26.14 -16.97 -3.86
C ALA A 114 -26.48 -15.78 -4.77
N ASP A 115 -26.81 -14.64 -4.18
CA ASP A 115 -27.17 -13.42 -4.91
C ASP A 115 -25.95 -12.79 -5.62
N GLU A 116 -24.79 -12.74 -4.95
CA GLU A 116 -23.55 -12.23 -5.56
C GLU A 116 -23.11 -13.11 -6.75
N ARG A 117 -23.27 -14.44 -6.61
CA ARG A 117 -23.00 -15.39 -7.70
C ARG A 117 -24.00 -15.24 -8.85
N ALA A 118 -25.29 -15.06 -8.53
CA ALA A 118 -26.32 -14.81 -9.55
C ALA A 118 -26.08 -13.47 -10.28
N GLY A 119 -25.47 -12.50 -9.61
CA GLY A 119 -25.01 -11.23 -10.18
C GLY A 119 -23.79 -11.33 -11.10
N GLY A 120 -23.27 -12.55 -11.38
CA GLY A 120 -22.19 -12.76 -12.34
C GLY A 120 -20.79 -12.45 -11.83
N GLN A 121 -20.59 -12.39 -10.51
CA GLN A 121 -19.28 -12.18 -9.91
C GLN A 121 -18.35 -13.39 -10.16
N GLU A 122 -17.21 -13.15 -10.80
CA GLU A 122 -16.22 -14.18 -11.11
C GLU A 122 -15.38 -14.57 -9.88
N PHE A 123 -14.91 -13.58 -9.15
CA PHE A 123 -14.11 -13.75 -7.94
C PHE A 123 -14.98 -13.76 -6.69
N GLY A 124 -14.47 -14.34 -5.59
CA GLY A 124 -15.05 -14.13 -4.26
C GLY A 124 -15.18 -12.65 -3.89
N ARG A 125 -15.99 -12.32 -2.89
CA ARG A 125 -16.14 -10.93 -2.43
C ARG A 125 -14.88 -10.53 -1.69
N VAL A 126 -14.17 -9.52 -2.20
CA VAL A 126 -13.03 -8.93 -1.50
C VAL A 126 -13.48 -8.45 -0.12
N ASN A 127 -12.75 -8.87 0.91
CA ASN A 127 -13.03 -8.54 2.29
C ASN A 127 -11.75 -8.49 3.12
N GLY A 128 -11.73 -7.60 4.11
CA GLY A 128 -10.58 -7.44 5.01
C GLY A 128 -10.40 -5.99 5.48
N PRO A 129 -9.28 -5.70 6.15
CA PRO A 129 -8.95 -4.34 6.56
C PRO A 129 -8.66 -3.43 5.35
N GLN A 130 -9.27 -2.26 5.35
CA GLN A 130 -9.11 -1.18 4.38
C GLN A 130 -8.55 0.04 5.09
N VAL A 131 -7.47 0.63 4.57
CA VAL A 131 -7.09 2.00 4.95
C VAL A 131 -7.94 2.96 4.14
N GLU A 132 -8.75 3.76 4.84
CA GLU A 132 -9.72 4.67 4.21
C GLU A 132 -9.03 5.81 3.47
N ILE A 133 -9.59 6.21 2.32
CA ILE A 133 -9.15 7.37 1.54
C ILE A 133 -10.38 8.14 1.09
N GLU A 134 -10.56 9.34 1.63
CA GLU A 134 -11.63 10.26 1.26
C GLU A 134 -11.15 11.71 1.33
N ALA A 135 -11.70 12.57 0.47
CA ALA A 135 -11.48 14.01 0.62
C ALA A 135 -12.18 14.52 1.89
N ALA A 136 -11.56 15.48 2.57
CA ALA A 136 -12.21 16.16 3.69
C ALA A 136 -13.43 16.94 3.20
N ASN A 137 -14.51 16.90 3.99
CA ASN A 137 -15.69 17.76 3.84
C ASN A 137 -15.82 18.71 5.05
N ASP A 138 -16.97 19.34 5.24
CA ASP A 138 -17.22 20.28 6.34
C ASP A 138 -17.06 19.65 7.74
N GLU A 139 -17.18 18.32 7.85
CA GLU A 139 -16.94 17.57 9.09
C GLU A 139 -15.47 17.10 9.22
N GLY A 140 -14.68 17.19 8.16
CA GLY A 140 -13.34 16.60 8.04
C GLY A 140 -13.32 15.29 7.26
N SER A 141 -12.27 14.50 7.45
CA SER A 141 -11.97 13.23 6.78
C SER A 141 -11.68 12.16 7.83
N LEU A 142 -11.94 10.91 7.46
CA LEU A 142 -11.54 9.68 8.17
C LEU A 142 -10.39 8.96 7.45
N SER A 143 -9.72 9.61 6.49
CA SER A 143 -8.61 9.03 5.75
C SER A 143 -7.51 8.50 6.67
N GLY A 144 -6.95 7.33 6.36
CA GLY A 144 -5.90 6.71 7.16
C GLY A 144 -6.41 5.85 8.32
N TYR A 145 -7.70 5.92 8.68
CA TYR A 145 -8.31 4.97 9.60
C TYR A 145 -8.67 3.66 8.92
N VAL A 146 -8.89 2.61 9.72
CA VAL A 146 -9.07 1.25 9.21
C VAL A 146 -10.54 0.85 9.25
N TYR A 147 -11.11 0.53 8.09
CA TYR A 147 -12.45 -0.02 7.93
C TYR A 147 -12.41 -1.52 7.61
N GLY A 148 -13.41 -2.29 8.05
CA GLY A 148 -13.51 -3.73 7.82
C GLY A 148 -14.36 -4.05 6.59
N GLU A 149 -13.84 -3.81 5.38
CA GLU A 149 -14.58 -4.01 4.12
C GLU A 149 -15.14 -5.43 4.00
N ALA A 150 -16.46 -5.49 3.80
CA ALA A 150 -17.24 -6.73 3.71
C ALA A 150 -16.98 -7.78 4.82
N THR A 151 -16.49 -7.36 5.98
CA THR A 151 -16.24 -8.24 7.15
C THR A 151 -17.43 -8.33 8.10
N GLY A 152 -18.40 -7.41 7.98
CA GLY A 152 -19.51 -7.25 8.93
C GLY A 152 -19.12 -6.58 10.24
N ARG A 153 -17.89 -6.09 10.39
CA ARG A 153 -17.39 -5.45 11.62
C ARG A 153 -17.49 -3.93 11.62
N GLY A 154 -17.73 -3.31 10.47
CA GLY A 154 -17.68 -1.85 10.32
C GLY A 154 -16.28 -1.32 10.52
N TRP A 155 -16.14 -0.17 11.18
CA TRP A 155 -14.85 0.43 11.49
C TRP A 155 -14.03 -0.44 12.44
N LEU A 156 -12.78 -0.71 12.08
CA LEU A 156 -11.83 -1.47 12.90
C LEU A 156 -11.03 -0.55 13.82
N THR A 157 -10.75 0.70 13.40
CA THR A 157 -10.24 1.74 14.31
C THR A 157 -11.35 2.12 15.30
N PRO A 158 -11.13 2.03 16.62
CA PRO A 158 -12.13 2.43 17.63
C PRO A 158 -12.59 3.89 17.49
N ASP A 159 -13.85 4.18 17.82
CA ASP A 159 -14.44 5.52 17.63
C ASP A 159 -13.70 6.63 18.39
N ASP A 160 -13.21 6.34 19.60
CA ASP A 160 -12.43 7.27 20.43
C ASP A 160 -11.01 7.54 19.88
N GLN A 161 -10.55 6.70 18.96
CA GLN A 161 -9.28 6.83 18.23
C GLN A 161 -9.50 7.25 16.77
N ARG A 162 -10.75 7.55 16.38
CA ARG A 162 -11.14 7.89 15.02
C ARG A 162 -11.72 9.32 14.89
N PRO A 163 -11.09 10.37 15.48
CA PRO A 163 -11.58 11.74 15.28
C PRO A 163 -11.39 12.17 13.82
N ARG A 164 -12.34 12.93 13.27
CA ARG A 164 -12.17 13.50 11.94
C ARG A 164 -11.02 14.51 11.92
N HIS A 165 -10.29 14.58 10.81
CA HIS A 165 -9.18 15.50 10.59
C HIS A 165 -9.25 16.17 9.22
N SER A 166 -8.43 17.20 9.00
CA SER A 166 -8.28 17.88 7.71
C SER A 166 -7.49 17.04 6.71
#